data_AF-A0A3D3RDT7-F1
#
_entry.id   AF-A0A3D3RDT7-F1
#
_cell.length_a   1.000
_cell.length_b   1.000
_cell.length_c   1.000
_cell.angle_alpha   90.00
_cell.angle_beta   90.00
_cell.angle_gamma   90.00
#
_symmetry.space_group_name_H-M   'P 1'
#
loop_
_entity.id
_entity.type
_entity.pdbx_description
1 polymer ?
#
loop_
_entity_poly.entity_id
_entity_poly.type
_entity_poly.pdbx_seq_one_letter_code
_entity_poly.pdbx_strand_id
1 'polypeptide(L)'
;MSTMTHKEELPQGLPFLGNSMLFLGLGIMALSLTGTEWLPFNMPRSWYQSPSIWNLLAFCMTCGGIAVLKQVSSTEMKNSERNRQLPQKEDWMPEEPGQRFNTLIVYTKENCPLCEEAAEILEDYGVYLPEIEFIDIYSDPGLIAKFGTCVPVVSIDGKIRFRGRINEVLLRRLIVASPVTVAPAASSGCGCNKQSCGCKRQKSSVDSNSESTSASTDCGGQCKCA
;
A
#
# COMPACT_ATOMS: atom_id res chain seq x y z
N MET A 1 28.65 -3.59 -14.66
CA MET A 1 28.92 -4.68 -13.69
C MET A 1 27.88 -4.53 -12.59
N SER A 2 26.67 -4.98 -12.88
CA SER A 2 25.50 -4.71 -12.05
C SER A 2 25.41 -5.78 -10.98
N THR A 3 25.59 -5.38 -9.72
CA THR A 3 25.35 -6.23 -8.56
C THR A 3 23.86 -6.48 -8.46
N MET A 4 23.40 -7.59 -9.03
CA MET A 4 22.07 -8.14 -8.78
C MET A 4 21.99 -8.51 -7.30
N THR A 5 21.40 -7.61 -6.51
CA THR A 5 20.92 -7.91 -5.17
C THR A 5 19.81 -8.95 -5.30
N HIS A 6 20.18 -10.22 -5.07
CA HIS A 6 19.26 -11.33 -4.93
C HIS A 6 18.31 -11.00 -3.78
N LYS A 7 17.12 -10.51 -4.11
CA LYS A 7 16.02 -10.41 -3.17
C LYS A 7 15.71 -11.85 -2.76
N GLU A 8 15.93 -12.18 -1.50
CA GLU A 8 15.58 -13.48 -0.92
C GLU A 8 14.06 -13.62 -0.91
N GLU A 9 13.49 -13.89 -2.07
CA GLU A 9 12.13 -14.36 -2.23
C GLU A 9 12.11 -15.78 -1.64
N LEU A 10 11.50 -15.91 -0.47
CA LEU A 10 11.30 -17.18 0.23
C LEU A 10 10.70 -18.21 -0.75
N PRO A 11 11.26 -19.43 -0.86
CA PRO A 11 10.73 -20.43 -1.77
C PRO A 11 9.27 -20.71 -1.41
N GLN A 12 8.38 -20.63 -2.41
CA GLN A 12 6.92 -20.72 -2.25
C GLN A 12 6.41 -21.97 -1.51
N GLY A 13 7.27 -22.99 -1.32
CA GLY A 13 6.96 -24.21 -0.57
C GLY A 13 7.33 -24.19 0.93
N LEU A 14 8.04 -23.19 1.44
CA LEU A 14 8.48 -23.16 2.85
C LEU A 14 7.34 -23.18 3.90
N PRO A 15 6.21 -22.44 3.73
CA PRO A 15 5.08 -22.55 4.67
C PRO A 15 4.43 -23.93 4.65
N PHE A 16 4.30 -24.54 3.46
CA PHE A 16 3.74 -25.88 3.30
C PHE A 16 4.64 -26.93 3.97
N LEU A 17 5.96 -26.80 3.81
CA LEU A 17 6.94 -27.66 4.46
C LEU A 17 6.89 -27.56 5.98
N GLY A 18 6.84 -26.33 6.53
CA GLY A 18 6.75 -26.11 7.98
C GLY A 18 5.48 -26.72 8.59
N ASN A 19 4.34 -26.54 7.93
CA ASN A 19 3.06 -27.10 8.36
C ASN A 19 3.05 -28.63 8.30
N SER A 20 3.52 -29.20 7.18
CA SER A 20 3.63 -30.65 6.99
C SER A 20 4.52 -31.30 8.06
N MET A 21 5.68 -30.71 8.35
CA MET A 21 6.63 -31.19 9.35
C MET A 21 6.06 -31.11 10.78
N LEU A 22 5.32 -30.05 11.12
CA LEU A 22 4.66 -29.91 12.42
C LEU A 22 3.58 -30.97 12.61
N PHE A 23 2.70 -31.17 11.63
CA PHE A 23 1.62 -32.16 11.73
C PHE A 23 2.16 -33.60 11.80
N LEU A 24 3.21 -33.92 11.04
CA LEU A 24 3.87 -35.23 11.13
C LEU A 24 4.48 -35.47 12.52
N GLY A 25 5.19 -34.49 13.08
CA GLY A 25 5.76 -34.57 14.43
C GLY A 25 4.70 -34.74 15.52
N LEU A 26 3.63 -33.93 15.47
CA LEU A 26 2.53 -33.99 16.45
C LEU A 26 1.75 -35.31 16.34
N GLY A 27 1.55 -35.82 15.13
CA GLY A 27 0.90 -37.12 14.91
C GLY A 27 1.68 -38.29 15.51
N ILE A 28 3.01 -38.33 15.32
CA ILE A 28 3.87 -39.35 15.93
C ILE A 28 3.86 -39.22 17.46
N MET A 29 3.93 -38.00 17.99
CA MET A 29 3.87 -37.76 19.44
C MET A 29 2.52 -38.17 20.04
N ALA A 30 1.40 -37.90 19.33
CA ALA A 30 0.06 -38.28 19.76
C ALA A 30 -0.13 -39.81 19.76
N LEU A 31 0.36 -40.52 18.74
CA LEU A 31 0.30 -41.99 18.68
C LEU A 31 1.15 -42.65 19.78
N SER A 32 2.25 -42.02 20.17
CA SER A 32 3.07 -42.48 21.31
C SER A 32 2.31 -42.38 22.64
N LEU A 33 1.49 -41.35 22.83
CA LEU A 33 0.73 -41.09 24.07
C LEU A 33 -0.60 -41.85 24.15
N THR A 34 -1.32 -41.96 23.04
CA THR A 34 -2.67 -42.56 22.99
C THR A 34 -2.65 -44.07 22.77
N GLY A 35 -1.50 -44.63 22.41
CA GLY A 35 -1.37 -46.04 22.05
C GLY A 35 -1.92 -46.32 20.65
N THR A 36 -1.63 -47.53 20.16
CA THR A 36 -1.93 -47.96 18.80
C THR A 36 -3.16 -48.87 18.71
N GLU A 37 -3.92 -49.01 19.80
CA GLU A 37 -5.01 -50.00 19.91
C GLU A 37 -6.20 -49.72 18.97
N TRP A 38 -6.39 -48.48 18.52
CA TRP A 38 -7.47 -48.15 17.59
C TRP A 38 -7.13 -48.40 16.11
N LEU A 39 -5.88 -48.76 15.81
CA LEU A 39 -5.31 -48.62 14.46
C LEU A 39 -5.55 -49.92 13.65
N PRO A 40 -6.08 -49.85 12.42
CA PRO A 40 -6.39 -51.05 11.62
C PRO A 40 -5.13 -51.72 11.03
N PHE A 41 -3.93 -51.20 11.32
CA PHE A 41 -2.66 -51.68 10.82
C PHE A 41 -1.63 -51.83 11.95
N ASN A 42 -0.74 -52.82 11.82
CA ASN A 42 0.32 -53.07 12.78
C ASN A 42 1.50 -52.10 12.59
N MET A 43 1.96 -51.48 13.67
CA MET A 43 3.16 -50.65 13.67
C MET A 43 4.44 -51.48 13.47
N PRO A 44 5.51 -50.89 12.91
CA PRO A 44 6.79 -51.56 12.78
C PRO A 44 7.36 -51.95 14.16
N ARG A 45 8.11 -53.07 14.21
CA ARG A 45 8.69 -53.61 15.47
C ARG A 45 9.49 -52.59 16.29
N SER A 46 10.18 -51.66 15.62
CA SER A 46 10.97 -50.60 16.27
C SER A 46 10.14 -49.64 17.13
N TRP A 47 8.84 -49.53 16.87
CA TRP A 47 7.90 -48.71 17.65
C TRP A 47 7.82 -49.17 19.11
N TYR A 48 7.81 -50.49 19.32
CA TYR A 48 7.73 -51.09 20.66
C TYR A 48 9.10 -51.38 21.28
N GLN A 49 10.09 -51.75 20.45
CA GLN A 49 11.42 -52.12 20.93
C GLN A 49 12.23 -50.90 21.40
N SER A 50 12.00 -49.73 20.80
CA SER A 50 12.75 -48.51 21.10
C SER A 50 11.86 -47.26 21.03
N PRO A 51 10.96 -47.04 22.00
CA PRO A 51 10.04 -45.88 22.01
C PRO A 51 10.77 -44.53 22.00
N SER A 52 11.96 -44.48 22.61
CA SER A 52 12.77 -43.27 22.72
C SER A 52 13.21 -42.72 21.36
N ILE A 53 13.45 -43.58 20.36
CA ILE A 53 13.87 -43.15 19.01
C ILE A 53 12.74 -42.38 18.32
N TRP A 54 11.52 -42.88 18.44
CA TRP A 54 10.33 -42.26 17.85
C TRP A 54 9.94 -40.96 18.56
N ASN A 55 10.10 -40.90 19.89
CA ASN A 55 9.87 -39.66 20.64
C ASN A 55 10.90 -38.56 20.29
N LEU A 56 12.17 -38.93 20.13
CA LEU A 56 13.22 -37.99 19.71
C LEU A 56 12.94 -37.44 18.30
N LEU A 57 12.54 -38.32 17.37
CA LEU A 57 12.15 -37.93 16.01
C LEU A 57 10.97 -36.96 16.02
N ALA A 58 9.93 -37.27 16.82
CA ALA A 58 8.73 -36.43 16.94
C ALA A 58 9.07 -35.04 17.50
N PHE A 59 9.91 -34.98 18.55
CA PHE A 59 10.34 -33.71 19.13
C PHE A 59 11.18 -32.89 18.15
N CYS A 60 12.14 -33.51 17.44
CA CYS A 60 12.94 -32.84 16.43
C CYS A 60 12.08 -32.30 15.27
N MET A 61 11.13 -33.09 14.75
CA MET A 61 10.22 -32.62 13.69
C MET A 61 9.31 -31.48 14.16
N THR A 62 8.75 -31.60 15.36
CA THR A 62 7.87 -30.56 15.92
C THR A 62 8.64 -29.25 16.16
N CYS A 63 9.82 -29.32 16.78
CA CYS A 63 10.68 -28.16 17.00
C CYS A 63 11.15 -27.51 15.69
N GLY A 64 11.54 -28.32 14.70
CA GLY A 64 11.91 -27.81 13.38
C GLY A 64 10.74 -27.17 12.64
N GLY A 65 9.55 -27.78 12.66
CA GLY A 65 8.33 -27.22 12.07
C GLY A 65 7.94 -25.88 12.72
N ILE A 66 7.99 -25.78 14.04
CA ILE A 66 7.74 -24.53 14.77
C ILE A 66 8.79 -23.47 14.42
N ALA A 67 10.07 -23.82 14.32
CA ALA A 67 11.12 -22.86 13.97
C ALA A 67 10.92 -22.29 12.55
N VAL A 68 10.60 -23.16 11.58
CA VAL A 68 10.30 -22.75 10.19
C VAL A 68 9.06 -21.87 10.14
N LEU A 69 7.97 -22.24 10.82
CA LEU A 69 6.75 -21.44 10.84
C LEU A 69 6.94 -20.10 11.56
N LYS A 70 7.73 -20.05 12.64
CA LYS A 70 8.10 -18.78 13.30
C LYS A 70 8.90 -17.89 12.36
N GLN A 71 9.86 -18.45 11.62
CA GLN A 71 10.63 -17.69 10.62
C GLN A 71 9.72 -17.13 9.53
N VAL A 72 8.85 -17.98 8.94
CA VAL A 72 7.87 -17.57 7.93
C VAL A 72 6.92 -16.49 8.47
N SER A 73 6.35 -16.68 9.66
CA SER A 73 5.42 -15.71 10.26
C SER A 73 6.07 -14.34 10.53
N SER A 74 7.34 -14.33 10.95
CA SER A 74 8.09 -13.10 11.18
C SER A 74 8.37 -12.35 9.88
N THR A 75 8.72 -13.08 8.81
CA THR A 75 8.90 -12.50 7.48
C THR A 75 7.58 -12.02 6.87
N GLU A 76 6.50 -12.79 7.02
CA GLU A 76 5.16 -12.43 6.57
C GLU A 76 4.67 -11.17 7.29
N MET A 77 4.87 -11.05 8.61
CA MET A 77 4.51 -9.84 9.36
C MET A 77 5.31 -8.63 8.90
N LYS A 78 6.63 -8.74 8.74
CA LYS A 78 7.47 -7.62 8.27
C LYS A 78 7.14 -7.21 6.83
N ASN A 79 6.74 -8.16 5.98
CA ASN A 79 6.30 -7.88 4.63
C ASN A 79 4.89 -7.27 4.63
N SER A 80 3.98 -7.78 5.47
CA SER A 80 2.63 -7.26 5.67
C SER A 80 2.64 -5.85 6.27
N GLU A 81 3.54 -5.52 7.19
CA GLU A 81 3.72 -4.15 7.69
C GLU A 81 4.28 -3.22 6.62
N ARG A 82 5.28 -3.68 5.84
CA ARG A 82 5.82 -2.92 4.70
C ARG A 82 4.76 -2.70 3.62
N ASN A 83 3.92 -3.71 3.39
CA ASN A 83 2.88 -3.77 2.37
C ASN A 83 1.49 -3.47 2.97
N ARG A 84 1.43 -2.90 4.18
CA ARG A 84 0.20 -2.42 4.81
C ARG A 84 -0.15 -1.13 4.08
N GLN A 85 -0.58 -1.32 2.86
CA GLN A 85 -1.08 -0.30 1.97
C GLN A 85 -2.19 0.41 2.74
N LEU A 86 -2.01 1.71 2.92
CA LEU A 86 -3.10 2.62 3.25
C LEU A 86 -4.24 2.35 2.24
N PRO A 87 -5.52 2.45 2.65
CA PRO A 87 -6.64 2.19 1.74
C PRO A 87 -6.44 2.93 0.42
N GLN A 88 -6.64 2.21 -0.68
CA GLN A 88 -6.36 2.63 -2.06
C GLN A 88 -6.62 4.13 -2.28
N LYS A 89 -5.63 4.79 -2.88
CA LYS A 89 -5.65 6.20 -3.30
C LYS A 89 -6.86 6.53 -4.19
N GLU A 90 -7.40 5.54 -4.88
CA GLU A 90 -8.49 5.69 -5.85
C GLU A 90 -9.85 6.12 -5.26
N ASP A 91 -10.12 5.92 -3.97
CA ASP A 91 -11.45 6.18 -3.38
C ASP A 91 -11.58 7.49 -2.59
N TRP A 92 -10.52 8.29 -2.50
CA TRP A 92 -10.56 9.49 -1.66
C TRP A 92 -10.73 10.77 -2.45
N MET A 93 -11.90 11.39 -2.27
CA MET A 93 -12.23 12.71 -2.79
C MET A 93 -13.10 13.45 -1.76
N PRO A 94 -12.73 14.67 -1.33
CA PRO A 94 -13.59 15.50 -0.48
C PRO A 94 -14.85 15.95 -1.25
N GLU A 95 -15.95 16.21 -0.53
CA GLU A 95 -17.23 16.63 -1.10
C GLU A 95 -17.15 17.94 -1.90
N GLU A 96 -16.21 18.82 -1.53
CA GLU A 96 -15.97 20.09 -2.21
C GLU A 96 -14.57 20.10 -2.85
N PRO A 97 -14.47 20.15 -4.20
CA PRO A 97 -13.20 20.33 -4.88
C PRO A 97 -12.70 21.77 -4.70
N GLY A 98 -11.39 21.97 -4.71
CA GLY A 98 -10.78 23.30 -4.67
C GLY A 98 -9.51 23.37 -3.81
N GLN A 99 -8.72 24.43 -4.03
CA GLN A 99 -7.52 24.69 -3.28
C GLN A 99 -7.87 25.25 -1.90
N ARG A 100 -7.29 24.66 -0.85
CA ARG A 100 -7.63 24.96 0.55
C ARG A 100 -6.57 25.76 1.29
N PHE A 101 -5.34 25.78 0.78
CA PHE A 101 -4.20 26.43 1.41
C PHE A 101 -3.57 27.47 0.48
N ASN A 102 -2.85 28.43 1.05
CA ASN A 102 -2.22 29.52 0.31
C ASN A 102 -0.73 29.27 0.05
N THR A 103 -0.04 28.61 0.97
CA THR A 103 1.41 28.40 0.86
C THR A 103 1.80 26.98 1.24
N LEU A 104 2.63 26.35 0.42
CA LEU A 104 3.21 25.03 0.65
C LEU A 104 4.72 25.10 0.42
N ILE A 105 5.48 24.89 1.50
CA ILE A 105 6.95 24.90 1.46
C ILE A 105 7.45 23.53 1.89
N VAL A 106 8.35 22.95 1.10
CA VAL A 106 9.04 21.70 1.41
C VAL A 106 10.52 22.03 1.60
N TYR A 107 10.97 21.94 2.84
CA TYR A 107 12.39 21.97 3.14
C TYR A 107 13.00 20.63 2.73
N THR A 108 13.94 20.69 1.80
CA THR A 108 14.60 19.54 1.18
C THR A 108 16.12 19.63 1.34
N LYS A 109 16.82 18.60 0.88
CA LYS A 109 18.28 18.57 0.76
C LYS A 109 18.67 17.75 -0.47
N GLU A 110 19.88 17.99 -0.96
CA GLU A 110 20.46 17.22 -2.06
C GLU A 110 20.52 15.70 -1.77
N ASN A 111 20.25 14.90 -2.81
CA ASN A 111 20.32 13.43 -2.79
C ASN A 111 19.52 12.79 -1.63
N CYS A 112 18.22 13.09 -1.57
CA CYS A 112 17.33 12.69 -0.49
C CYS A 112 16.13 11.87 -1.02
N PRO A 113 16.17 10.53 -0.94
CA PRO A 113 15.07 9.67 -1.40
C PRO A 113 13.73 9.94 -0.68
N LEU A 114 13.78 10.30 0.60
CA LEU A 114 12.57 10.66 1.36
C LEU A 114 11.94 11.97 0.86
N CYS A 115 12.75 12.88 0.33
CA CYS A 115 12.29 14.16 -0.20
C CYS A 115 11.60 13.98 -1.56
N GLU A 116 12.11 13.07 -2.39
CA GLU A 116 11.46 12.62 -3.63
C GLU A 116 10.11 11.96 -3.34
N GLU A 117 10.07 11.02 -2.37
CA GLU A 117 8.82 10.39 -1.90
C GLU A 117 7.81 11.43 -1.40
N ALA A 118 8.26 12.44 -0.65
CA ALA A 118 7.41 13.51 -0.19
C ALA A 118 6.87 14.40 -1.32
N ALA A 119 7.67 14.66 -2.36
CA ALA A 119 7.25 15.44 -3.52
C ALA A 119 6.17 14.69 -4.32
N GLU A 120 6.39 13.41 -4.61
CA GLU A 120 5.44 12.55 -5.33
C GLU A 120 4.07 12.52 -4.62
N ILE A 121 4.09 12.32 -3.29
CA ILE A 121 2.86 12.35 -2.48
C ILE A 121 2.17 13.71 -2.58
N LEU A 122 2.89 14.84 -2.47
CA LEU A 122 2.26 16.16 -2.51
C LEU A 122 1.70 16.51 -3.89
N GLU A 123 2.40 16.12 -4.96
CA GLU A 123 1.95 16.30 -6.35
C GLU A 123 0.63 15.57 -6.62
N ASP A 124 0.45 14.38 -6.05
CA ASP A 124 -0.80 13.63 -6.13
C ASP A 124 -2.01 14.37 -5.57
N TYR A 125 -1.79 15.26 -4.60
CA TYR A 125 -2.83 16.11 -4.00
C TYR A 125 -2.78 17.56 -4.49
N GLY A 126 -2.07 17.85 -5.58
CA GLY A 126 -1.91 19.19 -6.15
C GLY A 126 -3.22 19.90 -6.53
N VAL A 127 -4.33 19.16 -6.66
CA VAL A 127 -5.67 19.75 -6.86
C VAL A 127 -6.17 20.51 -5.62
N TYR A 128 -5.72 20.11 -4.42
CA TYR A 128 -6.16 20.67 -3.14
C TYR A 128 -5.09 21.56 -2.47
N LEU A 129 -3.85 21.41 -2.91
CA LEU A 129 -2.67 22.09 -2.39
C LEU A 129 -2.20 23.19 -3.36
N PRO A 130 -1.59 24.28 -2.88
CA PRO A 130 -0.89 25.23 -3.74
C PRO A 130 0.36 24.61 -4.36
N GLU A 131 0.97 25.33 -5.30
CA GLU A 131 2.26 24.99 -5.88
C GLU A 131 3.34 24.77 -4.79
N ILE A 132 4.17 23.76 -4.99
CA ILE A 132 5.19 23.34 -4.02
C ILE A 132 6.42 24.22 -4.17
N GLU A 133 6.78 24.95 -3.12
CA GLU A 133 8.04 25.68 -3.04
C GLU A 133 9.11 24.82 -2.34
N PHE A 134 10.15 24.44 -3.06
CA PHE A 134 11.27 23.68 -2.49
C PHE A 134 12.37 24.61 -1.99
N ILE A 135 12.74 24.47 -0.72
CA ILE A 135 13.83 25.24 -0.09
C ILE A 135 14.90 24.27 0.38
N ASP A 136 16.11 24.41 -0.17
CA ASP A 136 17.27 23.66 0.32
C ASP A 136 17.69 24.19 1.70
N ILE A 137 17.72 23.30 2.69
CA ILE A 137 18.14 23.64 4.05
C ILE A 137 19.59 24.12 4.13
N TYR A 138 20.44 23.77 3.15
CA TYR A 138 21.84 24.23 3.14
C TYR A 138 21.98 25.72 2.76
N SER A 139 20.90 26.35 2.28
CA SER A 139 20.88 27.77 1.92
C SER A 139 21.01 28.71 3.12
N ASP A 140 20.60 28.26 4.33
CA ASP A 140 20.67 29.05 5.56
C ASP A 140 21.15 28.18 6.74
N PRO A 141 22.24 28.54 7.43
CA PRO A 141 22.69 27.82 8.63
C PRO A 141 21.61 27.71 9.73
N GLY A 142 20.66 28.66 9.79
CA GLY A 142 19.53 28.60 10.71
C GLY A 142 18.55 27.45 10.40
N LEU A 143 18.36 27.10 9.12
CA LEU A 143 17.53 25.97 8.69
C LEU A 143 18.21 24.63 8.98
N ILE A 144 19.53 24.54 8.78
CA ILE A 144 20.31 23.34 9.11
C ILE A 144 20.15 23.00 10.59
N ALA A 145 20.30 23.99 11.47
CA ALA A 145 20.15 23.79 12.92
C ALA A 145 18.74 23.31 13.31
N LYS A 146 17.71 23.73 12.58
CA LYS A 146 16.31 23.39 12.87
C LYS A 146 15.86 22.07 12.26
N PHE A 147 16.32 21.75 11.05
CA PHE A 147 15.75 20.69 10.22
C PHE A 147 16.76 19.66 9.72
N GLY A 148 18.06 19.82 9.98
CA GLY A 148 19.12 18.97 9.42
C GLY A 148 18.95 17.45 9.61
N THR A 149 18.25 17.02 10.66
CA THR A 149 18.00 15.59 10.95
C THR A 149 16.59 15.12 10.58
N CYS A 150 15.70 16.01 10.15
CA CYS A 150 14.26 15.76 10.00
C CYS A 150 13.71 16.09 8.61
N VAL A 151 14.58 16.38 7.63
CA VAL A 151 14.22 16.59 6.23
C VAL A 151 13.65 15.28 5.63
N PRO A 152 12.56 15.31 4.83
CA PRO A 152 11.79 16.48 4.38
C PRO A 152 10.89 17.08 5.48
N VAL A 153 10.78 18.40 5.51
CA VAL A 153 9.85 19.11 6.40
C VAL A 153 8.85 19.88 5.55
N VAL A 154 7.56 19.60 5.75
CA VAL A 154 6.47 20.24 5.00
C VAL A 154 5.79 21.29 5.87
N SER A 155 5.77 22.53 5.39
CA SER A 155 5.10 23.67 5.99
C SER A 155 3.91 24.08 5.13
N ILE A 156 2.72 24.17 5.74
CA ILE A 156 1.47 24.58 5.08
C ILE A 156 0.92 25.79 5.83
N ASP A 157 0.74 26.90 5.11
CA ASP A 157 0.37 28.22 5.65
C ASP A 157 1.27 28.65 6.83
N GLY A 158 2.58 28.46 6.68
CA GLY A 158 3.59 28.80 7.69
C GLY A 158 3.64 27.88 8.91
N LYS A 159 2.84 26.80 8.94
CA LYS A 159 2.84 25.81 10.03
C LYS A 159 3.44 24.49 9.55
N ILE A 160 4.39 23.95 10.31
CA ILE A 160 4.98 22.63 10.03
C ILE A 160 3.93 21.55 10.29
N ARG A 161 3.56 20.80 9.25
CA ARG A 161 2.57 19.71 9.33
C ARG A 161 3.22 18.33 9.34
N PHE A 162 4.32 18.16 8.61
CA PHE A 162 5.01 16.88 8.46
C PHE A 162 6.52 17.03 8.60
N ARG A 163 7.17 15.99 9.12
CA ARG A 163 8.63 15.86 9.26
C ARG A 163 9.03 14.43 8.92
N GLY A 164 10.07 14.27 8.11
CA GLY A 164 10.64 12.99 7.69
C GLY A 164 9.78 12.19 6.71
N ARG A 165 8.52 11.92 7.05
CA ARG A 165 7.56 11.22 6.16
C ARG A 165 6.19 11.88 6.20
N ILE A 166 5.52 11.88 5.06
CA ILE A 166 4.14 12.34 4.94
C ILE A 166 3.22 11.15 5.19
N ASN A 167 2.33 11.28 6.17
CA ASN A 167 1.27 10.32 6.37
C ASN A 167 0.05 10.78 5.57
N GLU A 168 -0.25 10.09 4.46
CA GLU A 168 -1.37 10.44 3.58
C GLU A 168 -2.71 10.53 4.32
N VAL A 169 -2.98 9.67 5.31
CA VAL A 169 -4.24 9.72 6.07
C VAL A 169 -4.37 11.03 6.83
N LEU A 170 -3.27 11.53 7.39
CA LEU A 170 -3.25 12.82 8.08
C LEU A 170 -3.35 13.98 7.08
N LEU A 171 -2.69 13.88 5.93
CA LEU A 171 -2.80 14.87 4.85
C LEU A 171 -4.24 14.99 4.35
N ARG A 172 -4.89 13.85 4.08
CA ARG A 172 -6.31 13.78 3.69
C ARG A 172 -7.23 14.43 4.72
N ARG A 173 -7.06 14.09 6.01
CA ARG A 173 -7.84 14.72 7.10
C ARG A 173 -7.61 16.22 7.19
N LEU A 174 -6.37 16.66 6.98
CA LEU A 174 -5.99 18.07 6.99
C LEU A 174 -6.64 18.84 5.84
N ILE A 175 -6.71 18.24 4.65
CA ILE A 175 -7.42 18.81 3.49
C ILE A 175 -8.91 18.93 3.81
N VAL A 176 -9.57 17.84 4.27
CA VAL A 176 -11.02 17.84 4.58
C VAL A 176 -11.38 18.85 5.66
N ALA A 177 -10.55 19.00 6.69
CA ALA A 177 -10.82 19.90 7.81
C ALA A 177 -10.62 21.39 7.49
N SER A 178 -9.94 21.72 6.39
CA SER A 178 -9.62 23.11 6.05
C SER A 178 -10.69 23.69 5.13
N PRO A 179 -11.11 24.96 5.25
CA PRO A 179 -12.09 25.55 4.34
C PRO A 179 -11.50 25.72 2.93
N VAL A 180 -12.37 25.76 1.91
CA VAL A 180 -11.95 26.07 0.53
C VAL A 180 -11.61 27.56 0.45
N THR A 181 -10.37 27.86 0.08
CA THR A 181 -9.86 29.24 0.02
C THR A 181 -9.96 29.80 -1.40
N VAL A 182 -9.84 28.93 -2.41
CA VAL A 182 -10.06 29.27 -3.81
C VAL A 182 -11.01 28.23 -4.39
N ALA A 183 -12.21 28.66 -4.77
CA ALA A 183 -13.12 27.81 -5.55
C ALA A 183 -12.37 27.39 -6.83
N PRO A 184 -12.41 26.10 -7.23
CA PRO A 184 -11.70 25.65 -8.42
C PRO A 184 -12.13 26.55 -9.56
N ALA A 185 -11.15 27.12 -10.26
CA ALA A 185 -11.41 27.98 -11.40
C ALA A 185 -12.36 27.21 -12.32
N ALA A 186 -13.61 27.68 -12.38
CA ALA A 186 -14.58 27.15 -13.31
C ALA A 186 -13.95 27.30 -14.69
N SER A 187 -13.49 26.18 -15.25
CA SER A 187 -13.28 26.14 -16.68
C SER A 187 -14.62 26.52 -17.29
N SER A 188 -14.61 27.55 -18.12
CA SER A 188 -15.77 27.98 -18.88
C SER A 188 -16.17 26.83 -19.82
N GLY A 189 -17.02 25.95 -19.30
CA GLY A 189 -17.48 24.75 -19.95
C GLY A 189 -18.60 24.19 -19.11
N CYS A 190 -19.82 24.66 -19.40
CA CYS A 190 -21.04 24.18 -18.76
C CYS A 190 -21.08 22.64 -18.78
N GLY A 191 -21.23 22.02 -17.61
CA GLY A 191 -21.36 20.57 -17.49
C GLY A 191 -22.00 20.18 -16.16
N CYS A 192 -23.32 19.95 -16.19
CA CYS A 192 -24.05 19.33 -15.09
C CYS A 192 -23.69 17.85 -14.98
N ASN A 193 -23.47 17.34 -13.77
CA ASN A 193 -23.91 15.98 -13.44
C ASN A 193 -24.39 15.93 -11.98
N LYS A 194 -25.69 15.76 -11.80
CA LYS A 194 -26.26 15.12 -10.61
C LYS A 194 -26.39 13.63 -10.91
N GLN A 195 -25.64 12.84 -10.13
CA GLN A 195 -25.77 11.40 -9.94
C GLN A 195 -25.22 10.52 -11.08
N SER A 196 -24.09 9.86 -10.80
CA SER A 196 -23.69 8.59 -11.42
C SER A 196 -23.45 8.60 -12.93
N CYS A 197 -22.21 8.86 -13.36
CA CYS A 197 -21.73 8.36 -14.65
C CYS A 197 -21.12 6.96 -14.45
N GLY A 198 -21.97 5.94 -14.41
CA GLY A 198 -21.54 4.54 -14.50
C GLY A 198 -21.19 4.18 -15.94
N CYS A 199 -19.90 4.00 -16.24
CA CYS A 199 -19.46 3.42 -17.52
C CYS A 199 -19.74 1.91 -17.52
N LYS A 200 -20.92 1.49 -18.00
CA LYS A 200 -21.16 0.08 -18.33
C LYS A 200 -20.50 -0.22 -19.68
N ARG A 201 -19.38 -0.95 -19.65
CA ARG A 201 -18.65 -1.44 -20.83
C ARG A 201 -19.56 -2.37 -21.63
N GLN A 202 -20.26 -1.84 -22.65
CA GLN A 202 -20.96 -2.69 -23.62
C GLN A 202 -19.95 -3.22 -24.62
N LYS A 203 -19.87 -4.55 -24.67
CA LYS A 203 -19.08 -5.34 -25.60
C LYS A 203 -19.67 -5.18 -27.00
N SER A 204 -19.07 -4.33 -27.85
CA SER A 204 -19.46 -4.23 -29.25
C SER A 204 -18.53 -5.07 -30.13
N SER A 205 -19.10 -6.15 -30.67
CA SER A 205 -18.70 -6.68 -31.97
C SER A 205 -18.89 -5.60 -33.04
N VAL A 206 -17.78 -5.21 -33.67
CA VAL A 206 -17.58 -5.07 -35.12
C VAL A 206 -18.85 -4.72 -35.94
N ASP A 207 -18.94 -3.48 -36.45
CA ASP A 207 -18.86 -3.18 -37.89
C ASP A 207 -19.08 -1.68 -38.22
N SER A 208 -18.04 -1.07 -38.78
CA SER A 208 -17.95 -0.33 -40.04
C SER A 208 -19.01 0.73 -40.48
N ASN A 209 -18.49 1.96 -40.65
CA ASN A 209 -18.59 2.85 -41.83
C ASN A 209 -19.31 4.22 -41.75
N SER A 210 -18.60 5.17 -42.41
CA SER A 210 -19.00 6.40 -43.12
C SER A 210 -19.13 7.74 -42.38
N GLU A 211 -18.02 8.52 -42.46
CA GLU A 211 -17.89 9.88 -43.03
C GLU A 211 -19.16 10.74 -43.24
N SER A 212 -19.18 11.96 -42.68
CA SER A 212 -19.03 13.22 -43.44
C SER A 212 -19.38 14.50 -42.63
N THR A 213 -18.40 15.40 -42.69
CA THR A 213 -18.33 16.85 -42.49
C THR A 213 -19.60 17.73 -42.49
N SER A 214 -19.71 18.62 -41.49
CA SER A 214 -19.55 20.10 -41.58
C SER A 214 -20.53 20.95 -40.74
N ALA A 215 -19.93 21.88 -39.99
CA ALA A 215 -20.38 23.22 -39.57
C ALA A 215 -21.86 23.50 -39.24
N SER A 216 -22.13 23.94 -38.01
CA SER A 216 -22.66 25.29 -37.75
C SER A 216 -22.80 25.56 -36.25
N THR A 217 -22.33 26.73 -35.85
CA THR A 217 -22.60 27.38 -34.57
C THR A 217 -24.02 27.94 -34.60
N ASP A 218 -24.92 27.48 -33.72
CA ASP A 218 -25.92 28.35 -33.10
C ASP A 218 -26.52 27.65 -31.86
N CYS A 219 -26.49 28.33 -30.72
CA CYS A 219 -27.09 27.85 -29.46
C CYS A 219 -28.59 28.19 -29.44
N GLY A 220 -29.41 27.29 -29.97
CA GLY A 220 -30.87 27.37 -29.90
C GLY A 220 -31.43 26.60 -28.71
N GLY A 221 -32.16 27.28 -27.83
CA GLY A 221 -32.75 26.72 -26.62
C GLY A 221 -33.68 25.54 -26.85
N GLN A 222 -33.43 24.47 -26.08
CA GLN A 222 -34.33 23.42 -25.58
C GLN A 222 -33.48 22.19 -25.29
N CYS A 223 -32.86 22.13 -24.12
CA CYS A 223 -32.34 20.86 -23.62
C CYS A 223 -33.54 19.98 -23.24
N LYS A 224 -34.06 19.22 -24.21
CA LYS A 224 -34.85 18.02 -23.92
C LYS A 224 -33.88 16.93 -23.50
N CYS A 225 -33.96 16.53 -22.23
CA CYS A 225 -33.45 15.24 -21.80
C CYS A 225 -34.31 14.16 -22.49
N ALA A 226 -33.67 13.23 -23.19
CA ALA A 226 -34.29 11.97 -23.57
C ALA A 226 -34.18 10.99 -22.39
#